data_AF-A0A1M2VW67-F1
#
_entry.id   AF-A0A1M2VW67-F1
#
_cell.length_a   1.000
_cell.length_b   1.000
_cell.length_c   1.000
_cell.angle_alpha   90.00
_cell.angle_beta   90.00
_cell.angle_gamma   90.00
#
_symmetry.space_group_name_H-M   'P 1'
#
loop_
_entity.id
_entity.type
_entity.pdbx_description
1 polymer ?
#
loop_
_entity_poly.entity_id
_entity_poly.type
_entity_poly.pdbx_seq_one_letter_code
_entity_poly.pdbx_strand_id
1 'polypeptide(L)'
;MEATAKHRTGTLPFMSIRLLEDMCVNPKSPGVMHELHHDYESLFWVATWCTMKTERDIAPKLKEQVQTAVTKWETGSYQTIAWNKKDVLFGSELKNLPVTPRFKHLRLALKLFRKLFVEANEAVLDNDHRGSDAEVLREWITHSKIKDMIAKAKASVGNQA
;
A
#
# COMPACT_ATOMS: atom_id res chain seq x y z
N MET A 1 -23.08 -3.80 -20.73
CA MET A 1 -21.71 -3.24 -20.74
C MET A 1 -20.90 -4.11 -19.79
N GLU A 2 -20.14 -5.07 -20.31
CA GLU A 2 -19.35 -5.98 -19.48
C GLU A 2 -18.15 -5.24 -18.89
N ALA A 3 -18.02 -5.27 -17.57
CA ALA A 3 -16.80 -4.84 -16.90
C ALA A 3 -15.71 -5.87 -17.22
N THR A 4 -14.93 -5.61 -18.27
CA THR A 4 -13.71 -6.39 -18.52
C THR A 4 -12.67 -6.02 -17.46
N ALA A 5 -11.75 -6.93 -17.12
CA ALA A 5 -10.61 -6.66 -16.21
C ALA A 5 -9.70 -5.50 -16.68
N LYS A 6 -9.99 -4.90 -17.84
CA LYS A 6 -9.31 -3.73 -18.43
C LYS A 6 -9.98 -2.40 -18.05
N HIS A 7 -11.18 -2.42 -17.47
CA HIS A 7 -11.81 -1.18 -17.00
C HIS A 7 -11.19 -0.75 -15.67
N ARG A 8 -10.47 0.38 -15.70
CA ARG A 8 -9.74 0.98 -14.58
C ARG A 8 -10.72 1.46 -13.49
N THR A 9 -11.16 0.55 -12.62
CA THR A 9 -11.99 0.86 -11.45
C THR A 9 -11.13 0.74 -10.20
N GLY A 10 -10.75 1.86 -9.60
CA GLY A 10 -10.06 1.88 -8.33
C GLY A 10 -10.29 3.20 -7.62
N THR A 11 -10.64 3.17 -6.34
CA THR A 11 -10.71 4.37 -5.51
C THR A 11 -9.28 4.86 -5.27
N LEU A 12 -8.97 6.11 -5.66
CA LEU A 12 -7.62 6.72 -5.59
C LEU A 12 -6.79 6.32 -4.35
N PRO A 13 -7.31 6.46 -3.11
CA PRO A 13 -6.56 6.09 -1.92
C PRO A 13 -6.12 4.62 -1.83
N PHE A 14 -6.76 3.70 -2.56
CA PHE A 14 -6.43 2.27 -2.53
C PHE A 14 -5.77 1.76 -3.82
N MET A 15 -5.70 2.60 -4.86
CA MET A 15 -5.04 2.25 -6.12
C MET A 15 -3.53 2.02 -5.93
N SER A 16 -2.96 1.02 -6.58
CA SER A 16 -1.52 0.74 -6.49
C SER A 16 -0.67 1.88 -7.07
N ILE A 17 0.56 2.04 -6.59
CA ILE A 17 1.52 3.04 -7.08
C ILE A 17 1.74 2.85 -8.58
N ARG A 18 2.00 1.61 -9.02
CA ARG A 18 2.28 1.32 -10.43
C ARG A 18 1.12 1.68 -11.35
N LEU A 19 -0.13 1.47 -10.91
CA LEU A 19 -1.31 1.91 -11.64
C LEU A 19 -1.42 3.44 -11.71
N LEU A 20 -1.13 4.14 -10.61
CA LEU A 20 -1.13 5.61 -10.60
C LEU A 20 -0.06 6.19 -11.53
N GLU A 21 1.13 5.57 -11.59
CA GLU A 21 2.22 5.99 -12.46
C GLU A 21 1.91 5.74 -13.94
N ASP A 22 1.35 4.58 -14.28
CA ASP A 22 0.86 4.32 -15.64
C ASP A 22 -0.27 5.28 -16.04
N MET A 23 -1.16 5.64 -15.13
CA MET A 23 -2.20 6.64 -15.40
C MET A 23 -1.63 8.06 -15.60
N CYS A 24 -0.50 8.37 -14.96
CA CYS A 24 0.20 9.64 -15.18
C CYS A 24 0.83 9.70 -16.59
N VAL A 25 1.47 8.62 -17.03
CA VAL A 25 2.19 8.58 -18.32
C VAL A 25 1.22 8.30 -19.48
N ASN A 26 0.31 7.35 -19.28
CA ASN A 26 -0.60 6.82 -20.29
C ASN A 26 -2.08 6.89 -19.82
N PRO A 27 -2.66 8.09 -19.68
CA PRO A 27 -4.02 8.26 -19.17
C PRO A 27 -5.08 7.60 -20.06
N LYS A 28 -4.81 7.41 -21.36
CA LYS A 28 -5.71 6.78 -22.35
C LYS A 28 -5.39 5.30 -22.65
N SER A 29 -4.34 4.73 -22.05
CA SER A 29 -3.98 3.33 -22.25
C SER A 29 -5.05 2.40 -21.63
N PRO A 30 -5.25 1.18 -22.18
CA PRO A 30 -6.09 0.15 -21.55
C PRO A 30 -5.59 -0.29 -20.16
N GLY A 31 -4.43 0.20 -19.69
CA GLY A 31 -3.93 -0.01 -18.33
C GLY A 31 -2.85 -1.07 -18.20
N VAL A 32 -2.05 -0.96 -17.14
CA VAL A 32 -1.24 -2.07 -16.63
C VAL A 32 -2.17 -3.26 -16.40
N MET A 33 -1.75 -4.45 -16.84
CA MET A 33 -2.45 -5.69 -16.49
C MET A 33 -2.60 -5.77 -14.97
N HIS A 34 -3.82 -6.03 -14.51
CA HIS A 34 -4.08 -6.19 -13.08
C HIS A 34 -3.44 -7.48 -12.59
N GLU A 35 -2.61 -7.38 -11.57
CA GLU A 35 -1.84 -8.50 -11.03
C GLU A 35 -2.02 -8.58 -9.52
N LEU A 36 -1.79 -9.76 -8.96
CA LEU A 36 -1.97 -10.05 -7.54
C LEU A 36 -1.21 -9.08 -6.62
N HIS A 37 -0.05 -8.58 -7.04
CA HIS A 37 0.71 -7.61 -6.26
C HIS A 37 -0.02 -6.25 -6.11
N HIS A 38 -0.83 -5.85 -7.09
CA HIS A 38 -1.67 -4.66 -6.98
C HIS A 38 -2.75 -4.85 -5.90
N ASP A 39 -3.39 -6.03 -5.83
CA ASP A 39 -4.40 -6.32 -4.82
C ASP A 39 -3.81 -6.32 -3.41
N TYR A 40 -2.61 -6.86 -3.24
CA TYR A 40 -1.92 -6.81 -1.94
C TYR A 40 -1.50 -5.39 -1.57
N GLU A 41 -1.09 -4.56 -2.54
CA GLU A 41 -0.80 -3.16 -2.28
C GLU A 41 -2.09 -2.41 -1.87
N SER A 42 -3.20 -2.66 -2.56
CA SER A 42 -4.51 -2.14 -2.18
C SER A 42 -4.91 -2.59 -0.77
N LEU A 43 -4.65 -3.84 -0.38
CA LEU A 43 -4.88 -4.32 0.98
C LEU A 43 -4.03 -3.59 2.02
N PHE A 44 -2.76 -3.30 1.71
CA PHE A 44 -1.91 -2.48 2.57
C PHE A 44 -2.50 -1.07 2.76
N TRP A 45 -2.97 -0.44 1.68
CA TRP A 45 -3.59 0.89 1.74
C TRP A 45 -4.89 0.88 2.55
N VAL A 46 -5.76 -0.10 2.33
CA VAL A 46 -7.01 -0.26 3.10
C VAL A 46 -6.71 -0.48 4.57
N ALA A 47 -5.79 -1.39 4.91
CA ALA A 47 -5.41 -1.64 6.29
C ALA A 47 -4.87 -0.38 6.97
N THR A 48 -3.97 0.35 6.29
CA THR A 48 -3.40 1.61 6.78
C THR A 48 -4.48 2.66 7.01
N TRP A 49 -5.37 2.86 6.03
CA TRP A 49 -6.50 3.78 6.13
C TRP A 49 -7.42 3.43 7.30
N CYS A 50 -7.73 2.14 7.49
CA CYS A 50 -8.54 1.66 8.61
C CYS A 50 -7.93 2.03 9.96
N THR A 51 -6.61 1.94 10.11
CA THR A 51 -5.93 2.32 11.38
C THR A 51 -6.04 3.81 11.72
N MET A 52 -6.39 4.65 10.75
CA MET A 52 -6.52 6.10 10.90
C MET A 52 -7.98 6.58 10.99
N LYS A 53 -8.90 6.00 10.21
CA LYS A 53 -10.24 6.57 9.99
C LYS A 53 -11.40 5.90 10.72
N THR A 54 -11.19 4.72 11.32
CA THR A 54 -12.30 3.93 11.89
C THR A 54 -12.70 4.36 13.31
N GLU A 55 -11.82 5.04 14.04
CA GLU A 55 -12.10 5.57 15.38
C GLU A 55 -12.78 6.95 15.27
N ARG A 56 -14.01 7.09 15.81
CA ARG A 56 -14.80 8.32 15.69
C ARG A 56 -14.48 9.35 16.77
N ASP A 57 -14.16 8.89 17.97
CA ASP A 57 -13.99 9.72 19.18
C ASP A 57 -12.51 10.01 19.46
N ILE A 58 -11.81 10.53 18.46
CA ILE A 58 -10.40 10.93 18.58
C ILE A 58 -10.26 12.43 18.85
N ALA A 59 -9.16 12.81 19.49
CA ALA A 59 -8.85 14.22 19.77
C ALA A 59 -8.86 15.07 18.48
N PRO A 60 -9.34 16.34 18.52
CA PRO A 60 -9.45 17.19 17.32
C PRO A 60 -8.15 17.32 16.51
N LYS A 61 -7.01 17.48 17.20
CA LYS A 61 -5.69 17.54 16.56
C LYS A 61 -5.34 16.25 15.81
N LEU A 62 -5.66 15.09 16.38
CA LEU A 62 -5.42 13.81 15.71
C LEU A 62 -6.35 13.65 14.49
N LYS A 63 -7.60 14.11 14.60
CA LYS A 63 -8.56 14.11 13.49
C LYS A 63 -8.07 14.94 12.31
N GLU A 64 -7.50 16.12 12.56
CA GLU A 64 -6.89 16.97 11.54
C GLU A 64 -5.68 16.30 10.88
N GLN A 65 -4.80 15.67 11.67
CA GLN A 65 -3.66 14.92 11.15
C GLN A 65 -4.11 13.76 10.26
N VAL A 66 -5.11 12.99 10.69
CA VAL A 66 -5.72 11.90 9.91
C VAL A 66 -6.28 12.43 8.60
N GLN A 67 -7.03 13.53 8.64
CA GLN A 67 -7.60 14.11 7.42
C GLN A 67 -6.50 14.58 6.47
N THR A 68 -5.47 15.25 6.99
CA THR A 68 -4.32 15.69 6.19
C THR A 68 -3.60 14.52 5.52
N ALA A 69 -3.37 13.42 6.25
CA ALA A 69 -2.72 12.23 5.71
C ALA A 69 -3.56 11.56 4.61
N VAL A 70 -4.87 11.43 4.82
CA VAL A 70 -5.79 10.78 3.87
C VAL A 70 -6.01 11.64 2.61
N THR A 71 -6.13 12.96 2.75
CA THR A 71 -6.27 13.89 1.61
C THR A 71 -5.12 13.77 0.61
N LYS A 72 -3.89 13.48 1.08
CA LYS A 72 -2.71 13.24 0.21
C LYS A 72 -2.86 12.02 -0.72
N TRP A 73 -3.78 11.12 -0.40
CA TRP A 73 -4.07 9.91 -1.20
C TRP A 73 -5.36 10.01 -2.00
N GLU A 74 -6.21 11.00 -1.70
CA GLU A 74 -7.53 11.20 -2.32
C GLU A 74 -7.55 12.32 -3.35
N THR A 75 -6.64 13.30 -3.23
CA THR A 75 -6.69 14.55 -3.99
C THR A 75 -5.35 14.88 -4.65
N GLY A 76 -5.40 15.64 -5.75
CA GLY A 76 -4.22 16.01 -6.53
C GLY A 76 -4.07 15.20 -7.82
N SER A 77 -2.91 15.33 -8.47
CA SER A 77 -2.58 14.55 -9.67
C SER A 77 -2.21 13.11 -9.32
N TYR A 78 -2.33 12.19 -10.28
CA TYR A 78 -1.89 10.81 -10.12
C TYR A 78 -0.41 10.72 -9.68
N GLN A 79 0.44 11.60 -10.23
CA GLN A 79 1.86 11.68 -9.88
C GLN A 79 2.07 12.06 -8.40
N THR A 80 1.36 13.07 -7.91
CA THR A 80 1.46 13.52 -6.51
C THR A 80 1.00 12.42 -5.56
N ILE A 81 -0.11 11.74 -5.88
CA ILE A 81 -0.62 10.62 -5.08
C ILE A 81 0.39 9.47 -5.07
N ALA A 82 0.94 9.09 -6.24
CA ALA A 82 1.94 8.05 -6.35
C ALA A 82 3.20 8.36 -5.53
N TRP A 83 3.69 9.60 -5.57
CA TRP A 83 4.84 10.03 -4.76
C TRP A 83 4.54 9.91 -3.26
N ASN A 84 3.42 10.47 -2.78
CA ASN A 84 3.04 10.36 -1.37
C ASN A 84 2.97 8.90 -0.89
N LYS A 85 2.49 8.00 -1.76
CA LYS A 85 2.46 6.55 -1.49
C LYS A 85 3.84 5.91 -1.48
N LYS A 86 4.72 6.27 -2.42
CA LYS A 86 6.12 5.81 -2.44
C LYS A 86 6.86 6.20 -1.17
N ASP A 87 6.65 7.39 -0.65
CA ASP A 87 7.31 7.83 0.59
C ASP A 87 6.84 7.03 1.83
N VAL A 88 5.60 6.52 1.81
CA VAL A 88 5.11 5.60 2.86
C VAL A 88 5.69 4.19 2.70
N LEU A 89 5.61 3.60 1.49
CA LEU A 89 6.04 2.21 1.27
C LEU A 89 7.56 2.03 1.21
N PHE A 90 8.27 2.97 0.60
CA PHE A 90 9.71 2.85 0.34
C PHE A 90 10.52 3.93 1.06
N GLY A 91 9.89 5.06 1.41
CA GLY A 91 10.50 6.14 2.18
C GLY A 91 10.33 6.01 3.69
N SER A 92 10.27 7.15 4.39
CA SER A 92 10.31 7.19 5.85
C SER A 92 8.96 7.47 6.52
N GLU A 93 7.91 7.72 5.74
CA GLU A 93 6.66 8.30 6.24
C GLU A 93 5.75 7.35 7.00
N LEU A 94 5.90 6.02 6.85
CA LEU A 94 5.05 5.06 7.56
C LEU A 94 5.06 5.30 9.10
N LYS A 95 6.20 5.69 9.67
CA LYS A 95 6.32 5.93 11.11
C LYS A 95 5.56 7.19 11.55
N ASN A 96 5.36 8.15 10.65
CA ASN A 96 4.74 9.45 10.91
C ASN A 96 3.22 9.43 10.72
N LEU A 97 2.65 8.34 10.16
CA LEU A 97 1.21 8.25 9.97
C LEU A 97 0.44 8.34 11.31
N PRO A 98 -0.68 9.09 11.35
CA PRO A 98 -1.48 9.32 12.54
C PRO A 98 -2.39 8.13 12.87
N VAL A 99 -1.77 7.02 13.29
CA VAL A 99 -2.49 5.82 13.76
C VAL A 99 -3.25 6.14 15.05
N THR A 100 -4.55 5.83 15.05
CA THR A 100 -5.44 6.07 16.20
C THR A 100 -5.15 5.12 17.37
N PRO A 101 -5.47 5.52 18.62
CA PRO A 101 -5.14 4.74 19.83
C PRO A 101 -5.55 3.27 19.74
N ARG A 102 -6.76 2.98 19.24
CA ARG A 102 -7.30 1.61 19.11
C ARG A 102 -6.41 0.70 18.27
N PHE A 103 -5.73 1.24 17.27
CA PHE A 103 -4.96 0.45 16.29
C PHE A 103 -3.44 0.62 16.42
N LYS A 104 -2.95 1.25 17.49
CA LYS A 104 -1.49 1.41 17.71
C LYS A 104 -0.71 0.11 17.62
N HIS A 105 -1.28 -1.00 18.10
CA HIS A 105 -0.68 -2.34 18.06
C HIS A 105 -0.46 -2.85 16.62
N LEU A 106 -1.24 -2.39 15.64
CA LEU A 106 -1.10 -2.79 14.23
C LEU A 106 0.10 -2.14 13.53
N ARG A 107 0.79 -1.18 14.17
CA ARG A 107 2.00 -0.57 13.58
C ARG A 107 3.06 -1.61 13.20
N LEU A 108 3.21 -2.66 14.00
CA LEU A 108 4.17 -3.72 13.69
C LEU A 108 3.73 -4.53 12.47
N ALA A 109 2.45 -4.87 12.36
CA ALA A 109 1.89 -5.55 11.20
C ALA A 109 2.08 -4.72 9.91
N LEU A 110 1.81 -3.41 9.96
CA LEU A 110 2.04 -2.50 8.83
C LEU A 110 3.51 -2.42 8.44
N LYS A 111 4.44 -2.41 9.42
CA LYS A 111 5.89 -2.44 9.15
C LYS A 111 6.33 -3.74 8.47
N LEU A 112 5.82 -4.88 8.94
CA LEU A 112 6.11 -6.17 8.33
C LEU A 112 5.54 -6.26 6.91
N PHE A 113 4.34 -5.71 6.69
CA PHE A 113 3.73 -5.66 5.36
C PHE A 113 4.49 -4.74 4.40
N ARG A 114 4.89 -3.55 4.87
CA ARG A 114 5.81 -2.68 4.13
C ARG A 114 7.11 -3.40 3.76
N LYS A 115 7.69 -4.18 4.68
CA LYS A 115 8.96 -4.88 4.45
C LYS A 115 8.88 -5.82 3.24
N LEU A 116 7.77 -6.52 3.06
CA LEU A 116 7.56 -7.38 1.88
C LEU A 116 7.66 -6.60 0.57
N PHE A 117 7.03 -5.42 0.50
CA PHE A 117 7.12 -4.55 -0.68
C PHE A 117 8.53 -4.01 -0.89
N VAL A 118 9.23 -3.63 0.18
CA VAL A 118 10.63 -3.17 0.10
C VAL A 118 11.53 -4.26 -0.45
N GLU A 119 11.48 -5.46 0.12
CA GLU A 119 12.29 -6.60 -0.34
C GLU A 119 11.97 -6.96 -1.80
N ALA A 120 10.69 -6.91 -2.19
CA ALA A 120 10.29 -7.13 -3.58
C ALA A 120 10.79 -6.03 -4.53
N ASN A 121 10.79 -4.77 -4.09
CA ASN A 121 11.29 -3.64 -4.87
C ASN A 121 12.82 -3.66 -5.01
N GLU A 122 13.54 -3.99 -3.94
CA GLU A 122 14.99 -4.23 -3.98
C GLU A 122 15.32 -5.34 -4.97
N ALA A 123 14.58 -6.45 -4.92
CA ALA A 123 14.75 -7.54 -5.88
C ALA A 123 14.49 -7.12 -7.33
N VAL A 124 13.56 -6.19 -7.59
CA VAL A 124 13.36 -5.62 -8.94
C VAL A 124 14.57 -4.78 -9.37
N LEU A 125 15.08 -3.92 -8.47
CA LEU A 125 16.24 -3.06 -8.76
C LEU A 125 17.53 -3.87 -8.99
N ASP A 126 17.68 -4.98 -8.27
CA ASP A 126 18.80 -5.91 -8.42
C ASP A 126 18.64 -6.83 -9.65
N ASN A 127 17.42 -6.94 -10.22
CA ASN A 127 17.13 -7.80 -11.38
C ASN A 127 17.54 -7.13 -12.70
N ASP A 128 18.82 -6.80 -12.77
CA ASP A 128 19.46 -6.15 -13.89
C ASP A 128 19.54 -7.15 -15.07
N HIS A 129 18.42 -7.42 -15.77
CA HIS A 129 18.30 -8.06 -17.10
C HIS A 129 17.76 -9.52 -17.21
N ARG A 130 17.07 -10.13 -16.22
CA ARG A 130 16.48 -11.50 -16.40
C ARG A 130 14.98 -11.60 -16.64
N GLY A 131 14.20 -10.54 -16.42
CA GLY A 131 12.75 -10.55 -16.59
C GLY A 131 12.12 -9.17 -16.45
N SER A 132 10.81 -9.06 -16.67
CA SER A 132 10.09 -7.80 -16.43
C SER A 132 9.83 -7.57 -14.94
N ASP A 133 9.76 -6.32 -14.46
CA ASP A 133 9.43 -6.01 -13.04
C ASP A 133 8.18 -6.76 -12.55
N ALA A 134 7.19 -6.92 -13.43
CA ALA A 134 5.97 -7.64 -13.14
C ALA A 134 6.21 -9.12 -12.82
N GLU A 135 7.14 -9.76 -13.54
CA GLU A 135 7.55 -11.14 -13.30
C GLU A 135 8.26 -11.30 -11.96
N VAL A 136 9.19 -10.40 -11.66
CA VAL A 136 9.90 -10.38 -10.36
C VAL A 136 8.92 -10.17 -9.20
N LEU A 137 7.99 -9.22 -9.34
CA LEU A 137 6.98 -8.94 -8.31
C LEU A 137 6.04 -10.14 -8.09
N ARG A 138 5.67 -10.88 -9.14
CA ARG A 138 4.87 -12.11 -9.02
C ARG A 138 5.60 -13.20 -8.22
N GLU A 139 6.90 -13.35 -8.41
CA GLU A 139 7.72 -14.31 -7.68
C GLU A 139 8.00 -13.89 -6.23
N TRP A 140 8.08 -12.58 -5.98
CA TRP A 140 8.41 -12.05 -4.67
C TRP A 140 7.20 -11.83 -3.76
N ILE A 141 6.08 -11.36 -4.29
CA ILE A 141 4.86 -11.11 -3.53
C ILE A 141 3.93 -12.31 -3.69
N THR A 142 4.31 -13.40 -3.03
CA THR A 142 3.55 -14.65 -3.06
C THR A 142 2.64 -14.78 -1.84
N HIS A 143 1.57 -15.58 -2.01
CA HIS A 143 0.66 -15.95 -0.93
C HIS A 143 1.40 -16.59 0.27
N SER A 144 2.45 -17.37 0.03
CA SER A 144 3.25 -17.99 1.11
C SER A 144 3.96 -16.94 1.96
N LYS A 145 4.65 -15.98 1.33
CA LYS A 145 5.36 -14.91 2.06
C LYS A 145 4.41 -14.04 2.88
N ILE A 146 3.19 -13.82 2.37
CA ILE A 146 2.14 -13.09 3.09
C ILE A 146 1.61 -13.89 4.28
N LYS A 147 1.40 -15.20 4.12
CA LYS A 147 1.04 -16.09 5.24
C LYS A 147 2.11 -16.08 6.34
N ASP A 148 3.38 -16.19 5.96
CA ASP A 148 4.50 -16.18 6.91
C ASP A 148 4.60 -14.85 7.65
N MET A 149 4.38 -13.74 6.94
CA MET A 149 4.32 -12.40 7.53
C MET A 149 3.18 -12.28 8.55
N ILE A 150 1.97 -12.77 8.21
CA ILE A 150 0.83 -12.77 9.13
C ILE A 150 1.12 -13.62 10.37
N ALA A 151 1.77 -14.78 10.20
CA ALA A 151 2.18 -15.63 11.32
C ALA A 151 3.18 -14.91 12.25
N LYS A 152 4.19 -14.23 11.68
CA LYS A 152 5.16 -13.42 12.44
C LYS A 152 4.47 -12.27 13.21
N ALA A 153 3.53 -11.58 12.57
CA ALA A 153 2.75 -10.53 13.22
C ALA A 153 1.94 -11.07 14.40
N LYS A 154 1.26 -12.21 14.24
CA LYS A 154 0.50 -12.86 15.33
C LYS A 154 1.39 -13.26 16.51
N ALA A 155 2.54 -13.87 16.25
CA ALA A 155 3.49 -14.26 17.29
C ALA A 155 4.00 -13.05 18.09
N SER A 156 4.22 -11.91 17.42
CA SER A 156 4.67 -10.69 18.09
C SER A 156 3.61 -10.00 18.96
N VAL A 157 2.32 -10.20 18.67
CA VAL A 157 1.20 -9.68 19.48
C VAL A 157 0.91 -10.61 20.67
N GLY A 158 1.06 -11.92 20.50
CA GLY A 158 0.87 -12.90 21.59
C GLY A 158 1.91 -12.82 22.71
N ASN A 159 3.10 -12.29 22.45
CA ASN A 159 4.16 -12.10 23.45
C ASN A 159 4.06 -10.77 24.23
N GLN A 160 3.01 -9.97 24.01
CA GLN A 160 2.79 -8.68 24.70
C GLN A 160 1.55 -8.69 25.61
N ALA A 161 0.96 -9.86 25.87
CA ALA A 161 -0.19 -10.05 26.74
C ALA A 161 0.20 -10.71 28.07
#